data_AF-A0A3N5WCZ2-F1
#
_entry.id   AF-A0A3N5WCZ2-F1
#
_cell.length_a   1.000
_cell.length_b   1.000
_cell.length_c   1.000
_cell.angle_alpha   90.00
_cell.angle_beta   90.00
_cell.angle_gamma   90.00
#
_symmetry.space_group_name_H-M   'P 1'
#
loop_
_entity.id
_entity.type
_entity.pdbx_description
1 polymer ?
#
loop_
_entity_poly.entity_id
_entity_poly.type
_entity_poly.pdbx_seq_one_letter_code
_entity_poly.pdbx_strand_id
1 'polypeptide(L)'
;MRSELVTWVLHRNDPTLARSAEIEFEKLASEFERKLNLEAAAEGTGRWGGKVVLEDGLSEEESKHIRSVLVETTFLKESVALAFDAETFDIREVPADGIWVTRVHSLHDHRLYRLSVNTTADKHYDLLLLLRPDLAKASVHETNYWMIAIRGYPVGSPVVPRFGCCRPELGAISFGFVSDLTVWERFRETAESADAFSRPGGWRNLFVRGMAAFFKGWRNSGRRIVPGAVSPKNVAVAEPDFREGAVVLSLAGWKPYRGPLDLAEPMVRNFFRQIEHHYPRSRRGLELEWIFDACVEGLGIEEGRRFLEEMAKAAGDAEASAGDPRFRPALDAYLDRLKREYPAPVPLRCAIDRYGAWTRLNPDATTHAKSQIVRELLRLYRLGRFGTIARYKLYRETIFAGAAPEVLAPFDRLLARMLKNPEERPTRMVELSDLHQALAADEDRAVFGGLVFPEARSAVEVMALGEQGEKRVVVQSRFEDARGEPYTVREPVEPAEIGSLISLIVQGGFPNIVSQNDRYLIAIDGQERIVGGVFYKIEDPKVAHLDGIVVAPSVRRRGISGALLEEFCTRMAAGGIEVVTTHFFARHFYLARGFHVDKAWGGLVRFLNI
;
A
#
# COMPACT_ATOMS: atom_id res chain seq x y z
N MET A 1 1.19 -9.33 20.96
CA MET A 1 1.81 -9.62 22.27
C MET A 1 3.34 -9.55 22.23
N ARG A 2 4.07 -10.44 21.52
CA ARG A 2 5.57 -10.40 21.50
C ARG A 2 6.15 -9.05 21.08
N SER A 3 5.70 -8.49 19.95
CA SER A 3 6.16 -7.19 19.44
C SER A 3 5.82 -6.02 20.35
N GLU A 4 4.67 -6.10 21.03
CA GLU A 4 4.19 -5.09 21.96
C GLU A 4 5.06 -5.06 23.22
N LEU A 5 5.30 -6.21 23.85
CA LEU A 5 6.21 -6.34 25.00
C LEU A 5 7.59 -5.78 24.67
N VAL A 6 8.17 -6.17 23.52
CA VAL A 6 9.48 -5.66 23.10
C VAL A 6 9.47 -4.15 22.85
N THR A 7 8.35 -3.58 22.40
CA THR A 7 8.23 -2.12 22.26
C THR A 7 8.32 -1.43 23.62
N TRP A 8 7.73 -2.03 24.66
CA TRP A 8 7.85 -1.56 26.05
C TRP A 8 9.26 -1.77 26.63
N VAL A 9 9.93 -2.89 26.32
CA VAL A 9 11.35 -3.11 26.69
C VAL A 9 12.22 -1.98 26.15
N LEU A 10 11.96 -1.52 24.92
CA LEU A 10 12.69 -0.44 24.31
C LEU A 10 12.29 0.96 24.85
N HIS A 11 11.29 1.08 25.71
CA HIS A 11 10.77 2.36 26.20
C HIS A 11 11.68 3.00 27.27
N ARG A 12 12.80 3.57 26.85
CA ARG A 12 13.84 4.14 27.72
C ARG A 12 13.39 5.28 28.66
N ASN A 13 12.23 5.89 28.42
CA ASN A 13 11.72 6.98 29.26
C ASN A 13 11.13 6.48 30.59
N ASP A 14 10.77 5.20 30.68
CA ASP A 14 10.31 4.56 31.92
C ASP A 14 11.10 3.25 32.15
N PRO A 15 12.23 3.32 32.87
CA PRO A 15 13.07 2.16 33.14
C PRO A 15 12.36 1.04 33.93
N THR A 16 11.38 1.41 34.77
CA THR A 16 10.63 0.44 35.58
C THR A 16 9.69 -0.37 34.70
N LEU A 17 8.98 0.30 33.79
CA LEU A 17 8.13 -0.33 32.79
C LEU A 17 8.96 -1.20 31.84
N ALA A 18 10.08 -0.68 31.33
CA ALA A 18 10.97 -1.41 30.42
C ALA A 18 11.48 -2.71 31.04
N ARG A 19 11.93 -2.66 32.30
CA ARG A 19 12.39 -3.85 33.03
C ARG A 19 11.27 -4.84 33.30
N SER A 20 10.07 -4.35 33.65
CA SER A 20 8.92 -5.23 33.87
C SER A 20 8.50 -5.94 32.58
N ALA A 21 8.49 -5.22 31.46
CA ALA A 21 8.20 -5.78 30.15
C ALA A 21 9.26 -6.82 29.71
N GLU A 22 10.53 -6.60 30.05
CA GLU A 22 11.61 -7.55 29.75
C GLU A 22 11.43 -8.85 30.53
N ILE A 23 11.12 -8.77 31.82
CA ILE A 23 10.82 -9.93 32.66
C ILE A 23 9.62 -10.72 32.10
N GLU A 24 8.53 -10.06 31.71
CA GLU A 24 7.37 -10.74 31.14
C GLU A 24 7.66 -11.32 29.74
N PHE A 25 8.50 -10.66 28.94
CA PHE A 25 8.97 -11.19 27.66
C PHE A 25 9.79 -12.48 27.84
N GLU A 26 10.73 -12.49 28.79
CA GLU A 26 11.56 -13.66 29.10
C GLU A 26 10.74 -14.84 29.64
N LYS A 27 9.75 -14.57 30.51
CA LYS A 27 8.80 -15.59 30.99
C LYS A 27 8.03 -16.21 29.83
N LEU A 28 7.48 -15.37 28.94
CA LEU A 28 6.72 -15.85 27.79
C LEU A 28 7.57 -16.70 26.84
N ALA A 29 8.81 -16.27 26.58
CA ALA A 29 9.76 -17.05 25.79
C ALA A 29 10.06 -18.40 26.44
N SER A 30 10.32 -18.42 27.75
CA SER A 30 10.62 -19.63 28.52
C SER A 30 9.43 -20.61 28.55
N GLU A 31 8.21 -20.11 28.71
CA GLU A 31 6.99 -20.93 28.68
C GLU A 31 6.74 -21.53 27.30
N PHE A 32 6.96 -20.74 26.24
CA PHE A 32 6.85 -21.21 24.86
C PHE A 32 7.88 -22.30 24.55
N GLU A 33 9.14 -22.10 24.96
CA GLU A 33 10.19 -23.11 24.79
C GLU A 33 9.87 -24.39 25.57
N ARG A 34 9.39 -24.27 26.82
CA ARG A 34 8.98 -25.42 27.65
C ARG A 34 7.85 -26.20 26.97
N LYS A 35 6.87 -25.52 26.37
CA LYS A 35 5.80 -26.17 25.59
C LYS A 35 6.39 -26.96 24.42
N LEU A 36 7.27 -26.35 23.64
CA LEU A 36 7.91 -27.02 22.50
C LEU A 36 8.77 -28.22 22.92
N ASN A 37 9.51 -28.12 24.03
CA ASN A 37 10.31 -29.21 24.56
C ASN A 37 9.45 -30.39 25.03
N LEU A 38 8.29 -30.12 25.65
CA LEU A 38 7.34 -31.18 26.03
C LEU A 38 6.75 -31.89 24.81
N GLU A 39 6.41 -31.14 23.76
CA GLU A 39 5.93 -31.73 22.51
C GLU A 39 7.04 -32.56 21.84
N ALA A 40 8.26 -32.04 21.75
CA ALA A 40 9.41 -32.77 21.19
C ALA A 40 9.77 -34.04 21.98
N ALA A 41 9.56 -34.04 23.30
CA ALA A 41 9.75 -35.24 24.13
C ALA A 41 8.67 -36.30 23.89
N ALA A 42 7.41 -35.90 23.71
CA ALA A 42 6.31 -36.81 23.36
C ALA A 42 6.48 -37.44 21.96
N GLU A 43 7.33 -36.81 21.16
CA GLU A 43 7.62 -37.19 19.80
C GLU A 43 8.66 -38.37 19.73
N GLY A 44 9.67 -38.44 20.60
CA GLY A 44 10.64 -39.56 20.65
C GLY A 44 11.85 -39.43 19.71
N THR A 45 12.92 -40.20 19.97
CA THR A 45 14.27 -40.05 19.37
C THR A 45 14.41 -40.71 17.99
N GLY A 46 15.41 -40.29 17.19
CA GLY A 46 15.74 -40.91 15.89
C GLY A 46 14.97 -40.39 14.66
N ARG A 47 14.12 -39.37 14.84
CA ARG A 47 13.30 -38.77 13.77
C ARG A 47 14.07 -37.99 12.72
N TRP A 48 15.32 -37.62 12.98
CA TRP A 48 16.11 -36.75 12.11
C TRP A 48 16.92 -37.50 11.04
N GLY A 49 16.95 -38.83 11.12
CA GLY A 49 17.75 -39.68 10.23
C GLY A 49 17.51 -39.38 8.75
N GLY A 50 18.56 -38.99 8.04
CA GLY A 50 18.53 -38.74 6.59
C GLY A 50 17.69 -37.54 6.15
N LYS A 51 17.25 -36.64 7.05
CA LYS A 51 16.42 -35.48 6.66
C LYS A 51 17.23 -34.23 6.31
N VAL A 52 18.42 -34.07 6.89
CA VAL A 52 19.26 -32.87 6.75
C VAL A 52 20.41 -33.11 5.78
N VAL A 53 20.33 -32.42 4.64
CA VAL A 53 21.35 -32.34 3.59
C VAL A 53 22.11 -31.04 3.72
N LEU A 54 23.43 -31.14 3.64
CA LEU A 54 24.35 -30.01 3.68
C LEU A 54 24.96 -29.85 2.29
N GLU A 55 25.07 -28.61 1.82
CA GLU A 55 25.77 -28.29 0.56
C GLU A 55 27.22 -28.81 0.57
N ASP A 56 27.67 -29.27 -0.59
CA ASP A 56 29.06 -29.70 -0.78
C ASP A 56 30.04 -28.54 -0.51
N GLY A 57 31.14 -28.83 0.20
CA GLY A 57 32.17 -27.83 0.52
C GLY A 57 31.98 -27.10 1.86
N LEU A 58 31.03 -27.55 2.71
CA LEU A 58 31.07 -27.24 4.13
C LEU A 58 32.15 -28.06 4.84
N SER A 59 32.91 -27.43 5.73
CA SER A 59 33.87 -28.15 6.57
C SER A 59 33.18 -29.10 7.55
N GLU A 60 33.91 -30.09 8.08
CA GLU A 60 33.36 -30.97 9.12
C GLU A 60 32.94 -30.21 10.38
N GLU A 61 33.66 -29.16 10.74
CA GLU A 61 33.35 -28.32 11.90
C GLU A 61 32.02 -27.57 11.68
N GLU A 62 31.84 -26.94 10.52
CA GLU A 62 30.56 -26.30 10.15
C GLU A 62 29.42 -27.31 10.15
N SER A 63 29.65 -28.48 9.58
CA SER A 63 28.65 -29.54 9.49
C SER A 63 28.21 -30.02 10.87
N LYS A 64 29.17 -30.22 11.79
CA LYS A 64 28.90 -30.59 13.18
C LYS A 64 28.11 -29.50 13.91
N HIS A 65 28.49 -28.23 13.74
CA HIS A 65 27.82 -27.11 14.38
C HIS A 65 26.38 -26.90 13.87
N ILE A 66 26.16 -26.97 12.55
CA ILE A 66 24.81 -26.88 11.98
C ILE A 66 23.93 -28.02 12.52
N ARG A 67 24.47 -29.26 12.55
CA ARG A 67 23.72 -30.40 13.08
C ARG A 67 23.44 -30.27 14.57
N SER A 68 24.36 -29.74 15.38
CA SER A 68 24.11 -29.53 16.82
C SER A 68 23.04 -28.48 17.10
N VAL A 69 22.83 -27.54 16.17
CA VAL A 69 21.77 -26.54 16.27
C VAL A 69 20.42 -27.11 15.83
N LEU A 70 20.39 -27.88 14.74
CA LEU A 70 19.13 -28.33 14.12
C LEU A 70 18.61 -29.65 14.68
N VAL A 71 19.50 -30.65 14.82
CA VAL A 71 19.13 -32.03 15.11
C VAL A 71 18.87 -32.21 16.59
N GLU A 72 17.72 -32.81 16.92
CA GLU A 72 17.30 -33.10 18.30
C GLU A 72 17.21 -31.87 19.22
N THR A 73 17.07 -30.67 18.65
CA THR A 73 16.71 -29.44 19.36
C THR A 73 15.31 -28.96 18.95
N THR A 74 14.75 -28.01 19.70
CA THR A 74 13.51 -27.31 19.33
C THR A 74 13.73 -26.11 18.41
N PHE A 75 14.98 -25.79 18.04
CA PHE A 75 15.33 -24.58 17.29
C PHE A 75 14.59 -24.48 15.95
N LEU A 76 14.53 -25.56 15.18
CA LEU A 76 13.86 -25.55 13.88
C LEU A 76 12.34 -25.34 14.03
N LYS A 77 11.73 -26.07 14.96
CA LYS A 77 10.29 -26.00 15.23
C LYS A 77 9.90 -24.59 15.69
N GLU A 78 10.68 -24.03 16.61
CA GLU A 78 10.49 -22.66 17.10
C GLU A 78 10.68 -21.62 15.97
N SER A 79 11.72 -21.79 15.14
CA SER A 79 11.98 -20.91 14.00
C SER A 79 10.82 -20.90 13.01
N VAL A 80 10.28 -22.07 12.67
CA VAL A 80 9.15 -22.19 11.74
C VAL A 80 7.87 -21.61 12.36
N ALA A 81 7.59 -21.91 13.62
CA ALA A 81 6.43 -21.38 14.33
C ALA A 81 6.45 -19.84 14.37
N LEU A 82 7.58 -19.23 14.72
CA LEU A 82 7.69 -17.78 14.88
C LEU A 82 7.82 -17.03 13.55
N ALA A 83 8.53 -17.57 12.56
CA ALA A 83 8.71 -16.91 11.26
C ALA A 83 7.55 -17.14 10.28
N PHE A 84 6.70 -18.15 10.48
CA PHE A 84 5.64 -18.48 9.52
C PHE A 84 4.26 -18.65 10.14
N ASP A 85 4.11 -18.36 11.45
CA ASP A 85 2.86 -18.57 12.20
C ASP A 85 2.37 -20.03 12.09
N ALA A 86 3.31 -20.97 11.97
CA ALA A 86 3.07 -22.39 11.73
C ALA A 86 3.35 -23.21 13.00
N GLU A 87 2.55 -22.98 14.05
CA GLU A 87 2.71 -23.64 15.36
C GLU A 87 2.59 -25.17 15.31
N THR A 88 1.94 -25.72 14.27
CA THR A 88 1.73 -27.16 14.09
C THR A 88 2.84 -27.86 13.32
N PHE A 89 3.95 -27.17 13.01
CA PHE A 89 5.07 -27.80 12.31
C PHE A 89 5.63 -29.00 13.09
N ASP A 90 5.79 -30.12 12.38
CA ASP A 90 6.30 -31.37 12.93
C ASP A 90 7.37 -31.96 12.01
N ILE A 91 8.50 -32.38 12.59
CA ILE A 91 9.62 -32.98 11.87
C ILE A 91 9.26 -34.30 11.17
N ARG A 92 8.20 -34.99 11.60
CA ARG A 92 7.66 -36.19 10.94
C ARG A 92 7.09 -35.90 9.56
N GLU A 93 6.60 -34.68 9.35
CA GLU A 93 6.07 -34.26 8.06
C GLU A 93 7.20 -33.90 7.08
N VAL A 94 8.46 -33.87 7.51
CA VAL A 94 9.59 -33.61 6.62
C VAL A 94 10.04 -34.96 6.03
N PRO A 95 10.16 -35.13 4.70
CA PRO A 95 10.66 -36.39 4.11
C PRO A 95 12.18 -36.55 4.32
N ALA A 96 12.74 -37.67 3.87
CA ALA A 96 14.20 -37.78 3.70
C ALA A 96 14.66 -36.68 2.72
N ASP A 97 15.84 -36.12 2.96
CA ASP A 97 16.40 -34.98 2.22
C ASP A 97 15.50 -33.72 2.16
N GLY A 98 14.51 -33.62 3.06
CA GLY A 98 13.54 -32.53 3.10
C GLY A 98 14.09 -31.21 3.66
N ILE A 99 15.27 -31.22 4.28
CA ILE A 99 15.94 -30.03 4.82
C ILE A 99 17.27 -29.84 4.10
N TRP A 100 17.41 -28.72 3.39
CA TRP A 100 18.64 -28.34 2.70
C TRP A 100 19.29 -27.13 3.34
N VAL A 101 20.58 -27.23 3.61
CA VAL A 101 21.40 -26.15 4.17
C VAL A 101 22.45 -25.71 3.16
N THR A 102 22.40 -24.45 2.75
CA THR A 102 23.27 -23.87 1.72
C THR A 102 23.95 -22.62 2.24
N ARG A 103 25.22 -22.38 1.89
CA ARG A 103 25.94 -21.17 2.31
C ARG A 103 25.48 -19.97 1.47
N VAL A 104 25.08 -18.86 2.12
CA VAL A 104 24.55 -17.67 1.39
C VAL A 104 25.66 -16.67 1.09
N HIS A 105 26.45 -16.29 2.08
CA HIS A 105 27.68 -15.52 1.95
C HIS A 105 28.36 -15.45 3.33
N SER A 106 29.69 -15.51 3.39
CA SER A 106 30.43 -15.34 4.65
C SER A 106 31.02 -13.94 4.72
N LEU A 107 30.48 -13.07 5.57
CA LEU A 107 31.10 -11.79 5.90
C LEU A 107 31.65 -11.89 7.33
N HIS A 108 32.98 -11.93 7.46
CA HIS A 108 33.73 -11.98 8.74
C HIS A 108 33.45 -13.27 9.56
N ASP A 109 33.53 -13.20 10.89
CA ASP A 109 33.38 -14.32 11.85
C ASP A 109 31.93 -14.85 11.98
N HIS A 110 31.01 -14.39 11.13
CA HIS A 110 29.60 -14.76 11.14
C HIS A 110 29.28 -15.67 9.95
N ARG A 111 28.71 -16.85 10.23
CA ARG A 111 28.37 -17.83 9.20
C ARG A 111 26.86 -17.78 8.92
N LEU A 112 26.50 -17.46 7.67
CA LEU A 112 25.12 -17.38 7.20
C LEU A 112 24.78 -18.55 6.28
N TYR A 113 23.69 -19.23 6.60
CA TYR A 113 23.17 -20.36 5.85
C TYR A 113 21.70 -20.12 5.50
N ARG A 114 21.29 -20.56 4.32
CA ARG A 114 19.89 -20.71 3.95
C ARG A 114 19.46 -22.11 4.33
N LEU A 115 18.31 -22.21 4.97
CA LEU A 115 17.68 -23.43 5.41
C LEU A 115 16.33 -23.57 4.71
N SER A 116 16.27 -24.45 3.71
CA SER A 116 15.04 -24.78 2.99
C SER A 116 14.42 -26.03 3.59
N VAL A 117 13.18 -25.95 4.04
CA VAL A 117 12.44 -27.07 4.66
C VAL A 117 11.18 -27.35 3.84
N ASN A 118 11.09 -28.55 3.30
CA ASN A 118 9.91 -29.04 2.58
C ASN A 118 9.19 -30.10 3.42
N THR A 119 7.87 -30.04 3.45
CA THR A 119 7.04 -31.07 4.09
C THR A 119 6.33 -31.94 3.06
N THR A 120 5.92 -33.14 3.47
CA THR A 120 5.09 -34.07 2.68
C THR A 120 3.71 -33.50 2.38
N ALA A 121 3.29 -32.46 3.11
CA ALA A 121 2.05 -31.72 2.88
C ALA A 121 2.23 -30.52 1.92
N ASP A 122 3.30 -30.51 1.13
CA ASP A 122 3.63 -29.48 0.13
C ASP A 122 3.78 -28.07 0.72
N LYS A 123 4.20 -27.99 2.00
CA LYS A 123 4.58 -26.72 2.62
C LYS A 123 6.08 -26.51 2.47
N HIS A 124 6.46 -25.29 2.12
CA HIS A 124 7.84 -24.84 2.03
C HIS A 124 8.10 -23.73 3.04
N TYR A 125 9.14 -23.90 3.86
CA TYR A 125 9.63 -22.87 4.79
C TYR A 125 11.09 -22.55 4.45
N ASP A 126 11.38 -21.26 4.28
CA ASP A 126 12.71 -20.79 3.89
C ASP A 126 13.28 -19.85 4.96
N LEU A 127 14.33 -20.29 5.63
CA LEU A 127 14.92 -19.61 6.77
C LEU A 127 16.35 -19.18 6.46
N LEU A 128 16.76 -18.04 7.00
CA LEU A 128 18.15 -17.64 7.12
C LEU A 128 18.62 -18.03 8.52
N LEU A 129 19.60 -18.92 8.62
CA LEU A 129 20.30 -19.31 9.84
C LEU A 129 21.61 -18.52 9.94
N LEU A 130 21.78 -17.79 11.05
CA LEU A 130 23.01 -17.09 11.39
C LEU A 130 23.63 -17.76 12.63
N LEU A 131 24.85 -18.27 12.45
CA LEU A 131 25.65 -18.81 13.54
C LEU A 131 26.68 -17.76 13.97
N ARG A 132 26.64 -17.36 15.24
CA ARG A 132 27.56 -16.38 15.82
C ARG A 132 27.74 -16.61 17.33
N PRO A 133 28.99 -16.55 17.85
CA PRO A 133 29.27 -16.85 19.25
C PRO A 133 28.90 -15.72 20.22
N ASP A 134 28.63 -14.51 19.72
CA ASP A 134 28.43 -13.32 20.55
C ASP A 134 26.96 -12.92 20.74
N LEU A 135 26.02 -13.85 20.53
CA LEU A 135 24.59 -13.61 20.70
C LEU A 135 24.22 -13.12 22.11
N ALA A 136 24.94 -13.55 23.13
CA ALA A 136 24.71 -13.16 24.52
C ALA A 136 25.13 -11.70 24.84
N LYS A 137 25.76 -10.98 23.91
CA LYS A 137 26.12 -9.58 24.14
C LYS A 137 24.87 -8.69 24.16
N ALA A 138 24.78 -7.79 25.13
CA ALA A 138 23.64 -6.88 25.30
C ALA A 138 23.30 -6.07 24.03
N SER A 139 24.30 -5.65 23.26
CA SER A 139 24.08 -4.93 21.99
C SER A 139 23.41 -5.79 20.91
N VAL A 140 23.63 -7.10 20.92
CA VAL A 140 22.99 -8.05 20.00
C VAL A 140 21.55 -8.32 20.44
N HIS A 141 21.33 -8.52 21.75
CA HIS A 141 19.98 -8.61 22.32
C HIS A 141 19.13 -7.38 21.98
N GLU A 142 19.67 -6.17 22.15
CA GLU A 142 18.95 -4.95 21.80
C GLU A 142 18.65 -4.87 20.29
N THR A 143 19.56 -5.34 19.43
CA THR A 143 19.31 -5.42 17.98
C THR A 143 18.15 -6.38 17.67
N ASN A 144 18.05 -7.51 18.39
CA ASN A 144 16.94 -8.45 18.24
C ASN A 144 15.61 -7.82 18.67
N TYR A 145 15.61 -7.04 19.76
CA TYR A 145 14.44 -6.28 20.18
C TYR A 145 14.01 -5.29 19.08
N TRP A 146 14.94 -4.56 18.47
CA TRP A 146 14.60 -3.68 17.35
C TRP A 146 14.03 -4.42 16.15
N MET A 147 14.58 -5.59 15.80
CA MET A 147 14.04 -6.43 14.73
C MET A 147 12.58 -6.81 15.00
N ILE A 148 12.28 -7.28 16.21
CA ILE A 148 10.93 -7.70 16.60
C ILE A 148 9.96 -6.51 16.63
N ALA A 149 10.36 -5.37 17.21
CA ALA A 149 9.53 -4.18 17.31
C ALA A 149 9.23 -3.56 15.94
N ILE A 150 10.24 -3.40 15.09
CA ILE A 150 10.08 -2.82 13.75
C ILE A 150 9.25 -3.75 12.86
N ARG A 151 9.43 -5.08 12.97
CA ARG A 151 8.63 -6.06 12.22
C ARG A 151 7.17 -6.04 12.65
N GLY A 152 6.92 -5.91 13.95
CA GLY A 152 5.57 -5.94 14.52
C GLY A 152 4.83 -4.61 14.49
N TYR A 153 5.32 -3.62 13.75
CA TYR A 153 4.64 -2.33 13.60
C TYR A 153 3.26 -2.51 12.95
N PRO A 154 2.18 -1.93 13.51
CA PRO A 154 0.81 -2.31 13.15
C PRO A 154 0.33 -1.80 11.79
N VAL A 155 1.00 -0.81 11.20
CA VAL A 155 0.52 -0.13 9.99
C VAL A 155 1.53 -0.23 8.84
N GLY A 156 1.03 -0.66 7.68
CA GLY A 156 1.79 -0.72 6.43
C GLY A 156 2.56 -2.02 6.23
N SER A 157 3.30 -2.09 5.12
CA SER A 157 4.06 -3.28 4.74
C SER A 157 5.30 -3.47 5.64
N PRO A 158 5.65 -4.71 6.03
CA PRO A 158 6.85 -4.99 6.82
C PRO A 158 8.14 -4.55 6.13
N VAL A 159 9.12 -4.11 6.92
CA VAL A 159 10.38 -3.50 6.42
C VAL A 159 11.65 -4.19 6.87
N VAL A 160 11.55 -5.25 7.67
CA VAL A 160 12.65 -6.13 8.08
C VAL A 160 12.19 -7.59 7.95
N PRO A 161 13.09 -8.58 7.85
CA PRO A 161 12.74 -10.01 7.79
C PRO A 161 11.86 -10.46 8.96
N ARG A 162 11.13 -11.57 8.76
CA ARG A 162 10.40 -12.21 9.87
C ARG A 162 11.40 -12.74 10.88
N PHE A 163 11.20 -12.41 12.16
CA PHE A 163 12.07 -12.90 13.21
C PHE A 163 11.68 -14.35 13.54
N GLY A 164 12.63 -15.26 13.47
CA GLY A 164 12.43 -16.66 13.87
C GLY A 164 12.77 -16.83 15.35
N CYS A 165 13.78 -17.64 15.61
CA CYS A 165 14.24 -18.04 16.93
C CYS A 165 15.63 -17.44 17.22
N CYS A 166 15.95 -17.17 18.49
CA CYS A 166 17.28 -16.79 18.93
C CYS A 166 17.64 -17.60 20.18
N ARG A 167 18.69 -18.43 20.08
CA ARG A 167 19.17 -19.33 21.14
C ARG A 167 20.65 -19.04 21.40
N PRO A 168 20.97 -18.10 22.31
CA PRO A 168 22.36 -17.73 22.60
C PRO A 168 23.24 -18.91 23.03
N GLU A 169 22.68 -19.89 23.73
CA GLU A 169 23.34 -21.11 24.18
C GLU A 169 23.67 -22.08 23.03
N LEU A 170 22.94 -22.00 21.91
CA LEU A 170 23.25 -22.70 20.67
C LEU A 170 24.10 -21.86 19.71
N GLY A 171 24.37 -20.59 20.05
CA GLY A 171 25.05 -19.65 19.14
C GLY A 171 24.28 -19.39 17.84
N ALA A 172 22.96 -19.60 17.84
CA ALA A 172 22.14 -19.59 16.63
C ALA A 172 20.96 -18.60 16.69
N ILE A 173 20.73 -17.90 15.58
CA ILE A 173 19.54 -17.08 15.36
C ILE A 173 19.00 -17.30 13.95
N SER A 174 17.68 -17.26 13.80
CA SER A 174 17.01 -17.46 12.52
C SER A 174 16.06 -16.32 12.14
N PHE A 175 15.91 -16.11 10.84
CA PHE A 175 14.97 -15.17 10.24
C PHE A 175 14.27 -15.85 9.05
N GLY A 176 13.12 -15.34 8.62
CA GLY A 176 12.56 -15.72 7.31
C GLY A 176 13.52 -15.26 6.20
N PHE A 177 13.89 -16.17 5.31
CA PHE A 177 14.78 -15.87 4.18
C PHE A 177 14.11 -14.88 3.23
N VAL A 178 14.90 -13.93 2.72
CA VAL A 178 14.45 -12.95 1.72
C VAL A 178 15.13 -13.33 0.41
N SER A 179 14.35 -13.87 -0.52
CA SER A 179 14.84 -14.32 -1.84
C SER A 179 14.98 -13.19 -2.85
N ASP A 180 14.41 -12.02 -2.56
CA ASP A 180 14.49 -10.86 -3.42
C ASP A 180 15.92 -10.30 -3.45
N LEU A 181 16.37 -9.93 -4.66
CA LEU A 181 17.66 -9.28 -4.85
C LEU A 181 17.73 -7.92 -4.15
N THR A 182 18.91 -7.60 -3.65
CA THR A 182 19.24 -6.27 -3.13
C THR A 182 19.17 -5.21 -4.23
N VAL A 183 18.97 -3.95 -3.85
CA VAL A 183 19.09 -2.82 -4.80
C VAL A 183 20.43 -2.84 -5.51
N TRP A 184 21.50 -3.19 -4.80
CA TRP A 184 22.84 -3.32 -5.37
C TRP A 184 22.92 -4.41 -6.43
N GLU A 185 22.43 -5.62 -6.13
CA GLU A 185 22.46 -6.75 -7.07
C GLU A 185 21.66 -6.47 -8.32
N ARG A 186 20.45 -5.92 -8.18
CA ARG A 186 19.63 -5.52 -9.33
C ARG A 186 20.25 -4.43 -10.17
N PHE A 187 20.85 -3.44 -9.50
CA PHE A 187 21.55 -2.39 -10.20
C PHE A 187 22.71 -2.99 -11.02
N ARG A 188 23.50 -3.90 -10.44
CA ARG A 188 24.58 -4.59 -11.15
C ARG A 188 24.08 -5.40 -12.35
N GLU A 189 23.07 -6.26 -12.17
CA GLU A 189 22.51 -7.07 -13.25
C GLU A 189 22.03 -6.23 -14.43
N THR A 190 21.43 -5.08 -14.15
CA THR A 190 20.91 -4.21 -15.19
C THR A 190 22.00 -3.33 -15.79
N ALA A 191 22.92 -2.78 -15.00
CA ALA A 191 23.97 -1.85 -15.45
C ALA A 191 24.97 -2.46 -16.45
N GLU A 192 25.07 -3.79 -16.51
CA GLU A 192 25.90 -4.51 -17.48
C GLU A 192 25.29 -4.55 -18.89
N SER A 193 24.01 -4.22 -19.05
CA SER A 193 23.34 -4.15 -20.37
C SER A 193 23.62 -2.82 -21.10
N ALA A 194 23.79 -2.87 -22.43
CA ALA A 194 23.99 -1.68 -23.26
C ALA A 194 22.80 -0.70 -23.21
N ASP A 195 21.59 -1.21 -22.95
CA ASP A 195 20.32 -0.46 -22.85
C ASP A 195 19.92 -0.11 -21.41
N ALA A 196 20.79 -0.35 -20.44
CA ALA A 196 20.45 -0.18 -19.03
C ALA A 196 20.02 1.26 -18.68
N PHE A 197 20.67 2.24 -19.33
CA PHE A 197 20.45 3.67 -19.12
C PHE A 197 19.38 4.24 -20.07
N SER A 198 18.82 3.45 -21.00
CA SER A 198 17.88 3.91 -22.04
C SER A 198 16.39 3.75 -21.66
N ARG A 199 16.09 3.17 -20.49
CA ARG A 199 14.72 3.08 -19.93
C ARG A 199 14.54 4.06 -18.75
N PRO A 200 14.03 5.28 -18.97
CA PRO A 200 13.66 6.19 -17.89
C PRO A 200 12.63 5.52 -16.96
N GLY A 201 12.79 5.67 -15.64
CA GLY A 201 11.82 5.22 -14.63
C GLY A 201 12.23 3.99 -13.81
N GLY A 202 12.89 3.00 -14.42
CA GLY A 202 13.21 1.72 -13.76
C GLY A 202 14.10 1.85 -12.52
N TRP A 203 15.21 2.58 -12.62
CA TRP A 203 16.12 2.76 -11.48
C TRP A 203 15.63 3.73 -10.44
N ARG A 204 14.98 4.82 -10.86
CA ARG A 204 14.34 5.75 -9.93
C ARG A 204 13.41 4.97 -9.00
N ASN A 205 12.50 4.17 -9.56
CA ASN A 205 11.55 3.41 -8.76
C ASN A 205 12.24 2.35 -7.87
N LEU A 206 13.30 1.66 -8.36
CA LEU A 206 14.09 0.74 -7.55
C LEU A 206 14.75 1.43 -6.34
N PHE A 207 15.43 2.55 -6.57
CA PHE A 207 16.15 3.31 -5.54
C PHE A 207 15.18 3.92 -4.54
N VAL A 208 14.09 4.52 -5.03
CA VAL A 208 13.05 5.11 -4.17
C VAL A 208 12.45 4.04 -3.27
N ARG A 209 12.11 2.84 -3.80
CA ARG A 209 11.60 1.72 -2.98
C ARG A 209 12.60 1.29 -1.92
N GLY A 210 13.88 1.14 -2.29
CA GLY A 210 14.94 0.74 -1.36
C GLY A 210 15.17 1.77 -0.26
N MET A 211 15.33 3.04 -0.60
CA MET A 211 15.54 4.11 0.38
C MET A 211 14.31 4.33 1.27
N ALA A 212 13.10 4.19 0.73
CA ALA A 212 11.85 4.31 1.49
C ALA A 212 11.75 3.25 2.61
N ALA A 213 12.39 2.09 2.46
CA ALA A 213 12.46 1.07 3.51
C ALA A 213 13.16 1.59 4.76
N PHE A 214 14.22 2.39 4.62
CA PHE A 214 14.95 2.96 5.75
C PHE A 214 14.14 4.07 6.44
N PHE A 215 13.42 4.91 5.69
CA PHE A 215 12.50 5.88 6.28
C PHE A 215 11.36 5.20 7.05
N LYS A 216 10.77 4.15 6.47
CA LYS A 216 9.76 3.33 7.15
C LYS A 216 10.34 2.63 8.38
N GLY A 217 11.55 2.06 8.30
CA GLY A 217 12.24 1.44 9.44
C GLY A 217 12.51 2.44 10.58
N TRP A 218 12.92 3.67 10.24
CA TRP A 218 13.07 4.75 11.20
C TRP A 218 11.74 5.11 11.87
N ARG A 219 10.66 5.31 11.09
CA ARG A 219 9.31 5.58 11.63
C ARG A 219 8.84 4.45 12.53
N ASN A 220 8.98 3.20 12.08
CA ASN A 220 8.55 2.00 12.79
C ASN A 220 9.36 1.74 14.07
N SER A 221 10.57 2.31 14.18
CA SER A 221 11.33 2.33 15.43
C SER A 221 10.83 3.35 16.46
N GLY A 222 9.78 4.12 16.13
CA GLY A 222 9.34 5.27 16.90
C GLY A 222 10.26 6.49 16.70
N ARG A 223 10.93 6.60 15.55
CA ARG A 223 11.87 7.68 15.18
C ARG A 223 13.13 7.73 16.06
N ARG A 224 13.56 6.58 16.60
CA ARG A 224 14.63 6.49 17.60
C ARG A 224 15.98 6.04 17.03
N ILE A 225 15.97 5.26 15.95
CA ILE A 225 17.20 4.70 15.38
C ILE A 225 17.29 4.93 13.87
N VAL A 226 18.52 4.94 13.37
CA VAL A 226 18.80 4.67 11.95
C VAL A 226 18.85 3.15 11.76
N PRO A 227 17.98 2.57 10.91
CA PRO A 227 17.85 1.12 10.80
C PRO A 227 19.02 0.49 10.04
N GLY A 228 20.02 0.04 10.80
CA GLY A 228 21.21 -0.64 10.29
C GLY A 228 22.07 0.21 9.34
N ALA A 229 22.84 -0.47 8.50
CA ALA A 229 23.61 0.18 7.45
C ALA A 229 22.68 0.65 6.31
N VAL A 230 22.53 1.97 6.16
CA VAL A 230 21.78 2.58 5.04
C VAL A 230 22.57 2.43 3.75
N SER A 231 22.34 1.35 3.01
CA SER A 231 23.12 0.98 1.83
C SER A 231 22.27 0.17 0.86
N PRO A 232 22.49 0.28 -0.47
CA PRO A 232 21.79 -0.55 -1.46
C PRO A 232 22.06 -2.06 -1.29
N LYS A 233 23.12 -2.45 -0.58
CA LYS A 233 23.45 -3.85 -0.27
C LYS A 233 22.64 -4.43 0.90
N ASN A 234 22.01 -3.58 1.70
CA ASN A 234 21.29 -3.97 2.91
C ASN A 234 19.76 -3.84 2.74
N VAL A 235 19.27 -3.71 1.51
CA VAL A 235 17.85 -3.62 1.23
C VAL A 235 17.49 -4.42 -0.01
N ALA A 236 16.59 -5.38 0.16
CA ALA A 236 15.97 -6.14 -0.90
C ALA A 236 14.66 -5.49 -1.32
N VAL A 237 14.35 -5.52 -2.62
CA VAL A 237 13.13 -4.94 -3.19
C VAL A 237 12.43 -6.04 -3.96
N ALA A 238 11.11 -6.14 -4.01
CA ALA A 238 10.45 -7.18 -4.81
C ALA A 238 10.62 -6.94 -6.33
N GLU A 239 10.83 -7.99 -7.13
CA GLU A 239 11.07 -7.85 -8.59
C GLU A 239 9.82 -7.31 -9.30
N PRO A 240 8.62 -7.92 -9.10
CA PRO A 240 7.41 -7.33 -9.63
C PRO A 240 7.20 -5.95 -8.96
N ASP A 241 7.07 -4.93 -9.79
CA ASP A 241 6.92 -3.53 -9.37
C ASP A 241 5.58 -3.24 -8.69
N PHE A 242 4.56 -4.07 -8.91
CA PHE A 242 3.27 -4.03 -8.21
C PHE A 242 3.32 -4.71 -6.83
N ARG A 243 4.35 -5.52 -6.54
CA ARG A 243 4.54 -6.05 -5.18
C ARG A 243 5.11 -4.95 -4.29
N GLU A 244 4.37 -4.68 -3.23
CA GLU A 244 4.83 -3.76 -2.20
C GLU A 244 5.91 -4.38 -1.32
N GLY A 245 6.69 -3.52 -0.69
CA GLY A 245 7.66 -3.92 0.30
C GLY A 245 9.09 -3.86 -0.25
N ALA A 246 9.92 -3.25 0.56
CA ALA A 246 11.36 -3.34 0.49
C ALA A 246 11.82 -3.68 1.91
N VAL A 247 12.74 -4.62 2.02
CA VAL A 247 13.11 -5.27 3.28
C VAL A 247 14.56 -4.93 3.57
N VAL A 248 14.79 -4.21 4.66
CA VAL A 248 16.12 -3.98 5.24
C VAL A 248 16.59 -5.29 5.84
N LEU A 249 17.63 -5.88 5.25
CA LEU A 249 18.05 -7.26 5.53
C LEU A 249 18.67 -7.42 6.92
N SER A 250 19.36 -6.39 7.40
CA SER A 250 20.03 -6.39 8.70
C SER A 250 19.94 -5.04 9.39
N LEU A 251 19.68 -5.08 10.70
CA LEU A 251 19.80 -3.93 11.59
C LEU A 251 21.16 -3.87 12.30
N ALA A 252 22.09 -4.78 12.00
CA ALA A 252 23.42 -4.75 12.58
C ALA A 252 24.09 -3.38 12.34
N GLY A 253 24.69 -2.82 13.38
CA GLY A 253 25.31 -1.49 13.33
C GLY A 253 24.31 -0.33 13.28
N TRP A 254 23.05 -0.54 13.70
CA TRP A 254 22.12 0.57 13.92
C TRP A 254 22.72 1.59 14.90
N LYS A 255 22.30 2.84 14.77
CA LYS A 255 22.75 3.95 15.63
C LYS A 255 21.54 4.77 16.10
N PRO A 256 21.63 5.44 17.27
CA PRO A 256 20.62 6.42 17.69
C PRO A 256 20.44 7.49 16.62
N TYR A 257 19.19 7.86 16.36
CA TYR A 257 18.83 8.94 15.43
C TYR A 257 18.99 10.29 16.12
N ARG A 258 19.79 11.19 15.52
CA ARG A 258 20.02 12.55 16.05
C ARG A 258 19.42 13.67 15.19
N GLY A 259 19.05 13.36 13.95
CA GLY A 259 18.42 14.31 13.03
C GLY A 259 18.38 13.80 11.59
N PRO A 260 17.74 14.50 10.65
CA PRO A 260 17.42 13.95 9.33
C PRO A 260 18.65 13.57 8.49
N LEU A 261 19.78 14.24 8.71
CA LEU A 261 21.04 13.95 8.06
C LEU A 261 21.59 12.56 8.42
N ASP A 262 21.30 12.03 9.60
CA ASP A 262 21.73 10.68 9.99
C ASP A 262 21.19 9.58 9.04
N LEU A 263 20.11 9.87 8.30
CA LEU A 263 19.57 9.05 7.20
C LEU A 263 20.03 9.52 5.82
N ALA A 264 20.00 10.84 5.55
CA ALA A 264 20.25 11.38 4.21
C ALA A 264 21.71 11.26 3.76
N GLU A 265 22.70 11.55 4.63
CA GLU A 265 24.10 11.51 4.21
C GLU A 265 24.57 10.09 3.83
N PRO A 266 24.21 9.04 4.60
CA PRO A 266 24.46 7.67 4.15
C PRO A 266 23.79 7.32 2.82
N MET A 267 22.58 7.85 2.52
CA MET A 267 21.95 7.66 1.22
C MET A 267 22.76 8.31 0.10
N VAL A 268 23.15 9.58 0.25
CA VAL A 268 24.02 10.27 -0.72
C VAL A 268 25.33 9.51 -0.93
N ARG A 269 25.97 9.06 0.15
CA ARG A 269 27.25 8.34 0.07
C ARG A 269 27.11 6.97 -0.57
N ASN A 270 26.14 6.16 -0.13
CA ASN A 270 26.10 4.73 -0.44
C ASN A 270 25.19 4.40 -1.64
N PHE A 271 24.11 5.15 -1.86
CA PHE A 271 23.24 4.95 -3.04
C PHE A 271 23.75 5.75 -4.24
N PHE A 272 24.33 6.94 -4.05
CA PHE A 272 24.75 7.78 -5.18
C PHE A 272 26.25 7.69 -5.42
N ARG A 273 27.08 8.23 -4.52
CA ARG A 273 28.54 8.34 -4.76
C ARG A 273 29.23 7.00 -4.98
N GLN A 274 28.90 6.01 -4.16
CA GLN A 274 29.43 4.67 -4.33
C GLN A 274 29.08 4.09 -5.71
N ILE A 275 27.84 4.25 -6.15
CA ILE A 275 27.39 3.74 -7.45
C ILE A 275 28.03 4.52 -8.60
N GLU A 276 28.10 5.86 -8.52
CA GLU A 276 28.80 6.68 -9.51
C GLU A 276 30.28 6.30 -9.63
N HIS A 277 30.92 5.95 -8.51
CA HIS A 277 32.33 5.52 -8.51
C HIS A 277 32.51 4.17 -9.21
N HIS A 278 31.66 3.19 -8.90
CA HIS A 278 31.74 1.85 -9.52
C HIS A 278 31.22 1.83 -10.96
N TYR A 279 30.28 2.70 -11.32
CA TYR A 279 29.62 2.76 -12.62
C TYR A 279 29.53 4.21 -13.13
N PRO A 280 30.63 4.81 -13.62
CA PRO A 280 30.66 6.23 -14.00
C PRO A 280 29.61 6.69 -15.01
N ARG A 281 29.07 5.78 -15.83
CA ARG A 281 27.98 6.06 -16.78
C ARG A 281 26.66 6.46 -16.09
N SER A 282 26.44 6.05 -14.84
CA SER A 282 25.22 6.36 -14.07
C SER A 282 25.10 7.80 -13.62
N ARG A 283 26.22 8.54 -13.62
CA ARG A 283 26.29 9.93 -13.16
C ARG A 283 25.33 10.88 -13.88
N ARG A 284 24.94 10.55 -15.12
CA ARG A 284 23.99 11.34 -15.93
C ARG A 284 22.52 11.08 -15.62
N GLY A 285 22.20 10.01 -14.90
CA GLY A 285 20.82 9.57 -14.64
C GLY A 285 20.45 9.46 -13.16
N LEU A 286 21.40 9.67 -12.24
CA LEU A 286 21.16 9.63 -10.81
C LEU A 286 20.85 11.04 -10.28
N GLU A 287 19.63 11.21 -9.74
CA GLU A 287 19.16 12.48 -9.20
C GLU A 287 18.98 12.38 -7.68
N LEU A 288 19.55 13.34 -6.93
CA LEU A 288 19.43 13.38 -5.46
C LEU A 288 17.98 13.49 -4.98
N GLU A 289 17.11 14.02 -5.85
CA GLU A 289 15.68 14.13 -5.63
C GLU A 289 15.02 12.81 -5.23
N TRP A 290 15.57 11.67 -5.64
CA TRP A 290 15.03 10.36 -5.31
C TRP A 290 15.07 10.06 -3.79
N ILE A 291 15.96 10.72 -3.04
CA ILE A 291 15.96 10.66 -1.57
C ILE A 291 14.67 11.30 -1.03
N PHE A 292 14.23 12.40 -1.62
CA PHE A 292 13.05 13.14 -1.19
C PHE A 292 11.76 12.42 -1.62
N ASP A 293 11.75 11.83 -2.82
CA ASP A 293 10.72 10.89 -3.25
C ASP A 293 10.61 9.72 -2.25
N ALA A 294 11.74 9.13 -1.84
CA ALA A 294 11.78 8.01 -0.90
C ALA A 294 11.28 8.40 0.49
N CYS A 295 11.54 9.63 0.93
CA CYS A 295 10.99 10.18 2.16
C CYS A 295 9.47 10.26 2.11
N VAL A 296 8.90 10.85 1.04
CA VAL A 296 7.45 10.97 0.86
C VAL A 296 6.79 9.60 0.65
N GLU A 297 7.40 8.70 -0.11
CA GLU A 297 6.93 7.31 -0.29
C GLU A 297 6.99 6.51 1.02
N GLY A 298 8.00 6.79 1.86
CA GLY A 298 8.21 6.15 3.14
C GLY A 298 7.21 6.55 4.20
N LEU A 299 7.02 7.87 4.34
CA LEU A 299 6.31 8.49 5.46
C LEU A 299 4.89 8.97 5.10
N GLY A 300 4.59 9.12 3.81
CA GLY A 300 3.42 9.83 3.32
C GLY A 300 3.71 11.33 3.12
N ILE A 301 2.79 12.05 2.46
CA ILE A 301 3.00 13.44 2.03
C ILE A 301 3.22 14.38 3.22
N GLU A 302 2.34 14.36 4.21
CA GLU A 302 2.42 15.31 5.34
C GLU A 302 3.57 15.02 6.31
N GLU A 303 3.85 13.75 6.61
CA GLU A 303 5.01 13.40 7.43
C GLU A 303 6.32 13.61 6.67
N GLY A 304 6.36 13.21 5.40
CA GLY A 304 7.51 13.41 4.53
C GLY A 304 7.87 14.88 4.37
N ARG A 305 6.88 15.75 4.13
CA ARG A 305 7.08 17.21 4.07
C ARG A 305 7.70 17.76 5.34
N ARG A 306 7.15 17.41 6.51
CA ARG A 306 7.69 17.83 7.81
C ARG A 306 9.13 17.37 8.02
N PHE A 307 9.43 16.13 7.66
CA PHE A 307 10.79 15.58 7.73
C PHE A 307 11.76 16.31 6.79
N LEU A 308 11.33 16.63 5.57
CA LEU A 308 12.13 17.37 4.59
C LEU A 308 12.35 18.84 5.02
N GLU A 309 11.36 19.48 5.63
CA GLU A 309 11.50 20.81 6.25
C GLU A 309 12.49 20.78 7.44
N GLU A 310 12.46 19.72 8.27
CA GLU A 310 13.46 19.51 9.33
C GLU A 310 14.86 19.29 8.74
N MET A 311 14.96 18.52 7.66
CA MET A 311 16.20 18.27 6.94
C MET A 311 16.78 19.55 6.34
N ALA A 312 15.93 20.41 5.78
CA ALA A 312 16.31 21.71 5.26
C ALA A 312 16.92 22.60 6.35
N LYS A 313 16.32 22.61 7.54
CA LYS A 313 16.85 23.34 8.70
C LYS A 313 18.17 22.76 9.20
N ALA A 314 18.29 21.43 9.26
CA ALA A 314 19.49 20.74 9.71
C ALA A 314 20.67 20.88 8.75
N ALA A 315 20.40 21.00 7.44
CA ALA A 315 21.40 21.23 6.41
C ALA A 315 22.03 22.65 6.49
N GLY A 316 21.29 23.64 7.00
CA GLY A 316 21.75 25.04 7.10
C GLY A 316 22.10 25.67 5.75
N ASP A 317 22.89 26.74 5.77
CA ASP A 317 23.44 27.42 4.58
C ASP A 317 24.77 26.82 4.10
N ALA A 318 25.28 25.78 4.76
CA ALA A 318 26.66 25.31 4.59
C ALA A 318 26.87 24.50 3.30
N GLU A 319 28.01 24.76 2.64
CA GLU A 319 28.56 24.03 1.48
C GLU A 319 28.76 22.51 1.70
N ALA A 320 28.56 22.00 2.92
CA ALA A 320 28.79 20.61 3.32
C ALA A 320 27.51 19.80 3.59
N SER A 321 26.33 20.23 3.13
CA SER A 321 25.07 19.49 3.30
C SER A 321 25.13 18.09 2.66
N ALA A 322 25.13 17.03 3.46
CA ALA A 322 25.33 15.63 3.03
C ALA A 322 26.59 15.38 2.18
N GLY A 323 27.56 16.30 2.28
CA GLY A 323 28.79 16.29 1.51
C GLY A 323 28.62 16.62 0.01
N ASP A 324 27.41 16.91 -0.50
CA ASP A 324 27.14 17.25 -1.92
C ASP A 324 26.52 18.65 -2.06
N PRO A 325 27.16 19.60 -2.75
CA PRO A 325 26.68 20.97 -2.85
C PRO A 325 25.32 21.09 -3.58
N ARG A 326 24.93 20.07 -4.37
CA ARG A 326 23.63 20.05 -5.06
C ARG A 326 22.47 19.71 -4.14
N PHE A 327 22.75 19.16 -2.95
CA PHE A 327 21.73 18.62 -2.06
C PHE A 327 20.72 19.68 -1.57
N ARG A 328 21.22 20.80 -1.06
CA ARG A 328 20.38 21.87 -0.49
C ARG A 328 19.49 22.54 -1.56
N PRO A 329 20.01 22.98 -2.73
CA PRO A 329 19.15 23.50 -3.80
C PRO A 329 18.10 22.51 -4.30
N ALA A 330 18.46 21.22 -4.42
CA ALA A 330 17.51 20.19 -4.85
C ALA A 330 16.40 19.99 -3.81
N LEU A 331 16.71 20.04 -2.51
CA LEU A 331 15.74 19.93 -1.44
C LEU A 331 14.75 21.11 -1.42
N ASP A 332 15.24 22.34 -1.58
CA ASP A 332 14.40 23.54 -1.63
C ASP A 332 13.46 23.50 -2.85
N ALA A 333 13.99 23.17 -4.03
CA ALA A 333 13.19 23.01 -5.24
C ALA A 333 12.13 21.92 -5.09
N TYR A 334 12.46 20.80 -4.44
CA TYR A 334 11.51 19.72 -4.17
C TYR A 334 10.40 20.16 -3.22
N LEU A 335 10.73 20.85 -2.13
CA LEU A 335 9.76 21.37 -1.16
C LEU A 335 8.79 22.37 -1.81
N ASP A 336 9.26 23.22 -2.72
CA ASP A 336 8.42 24.14 -3.46
C ASP A 336 7.50 23.43 -4.46
N ARG A 337 7.99 22.39 -5.14
CA ARG A 337 7.18 21.57 -6.04
C ARG A 337 6.11 20.78 -5.27
N LEU A 338 6.43 20.26 -4.09
CA LEU A 338 5.50 19.51 -3.25
C LEU A 338 4.27 20.34 -2.83
N LYS A 339 4.38 21.68 -2.82
CA LYS A 339 3.25 22.59 -2.55
C LYS A 339 2.31 22.75 -3.75
N ARG A 340 2.79 22.49 -4.97
CA ARG A 340 2.10 22.81 -6.23
C ARG A 340 1.60 21.58 -6.96
N GLU A 341 2.27 20.46 -6.77
CA GLU A 341 2.05 19.24 -7.54
C GLU A 341 1.84 18.03 -6.63
N TYR A 342 0.92 17.15 -7.04
CA TYR A 342 0.74 15.86 -6.38
C TYR A 342 1.95 14.95 -6.64
N PRO A 343 2.72 14.56 -5.60
CA PRO A 343 3.86 13.67 -5.76
C PRO A 343 3.36 12.28 -6.13
N ALA A 344 3.61 11.84 -7.37
CA ALA A 344 3.15 10.55 -7.84
C ALA A 344 3.84 9.43 -7.03
N PRO A 345 3.09 8.61 -6.24
CA PRO A 345 3.68 7.53 -5.48
C PRO A 345 4.25 6.48 -6.43
N VAL A 346 5.21 5.67 -5.96
CA VAL A 346 5.90 4.68 -6.81
C VAL A 346 4.92 3.79 -7.57
N PRO A 347 3.85 3.23 -6.97
CA PRO A 347 2.90 2.39 -7.71
C PRO A 347 2.22 3.11 -8.86
N LEU A 348 1.92 4.41 -8.73
CA LEU A 348 1.34 5.21 -9.81
C LEU A 348 2.35 5.41 -10.94
N ARG A 349 3.62 5.70 -10.63
CA ARG A 349 4.67 5.83 -11.64
C ARG A 349 4.89 4.52 -12.40
N CYS A 350 4.97 3.41 -11.68
CA CYS A 350 5.09 2.09 -12.28
C CYS A 350 3.90 1.75 -13.19
N ALA A 351 2.66 2.11 -12.78
CA ALA A 351 1.48 1.95 -13.62
C ALA A 351 1.57 2.76 -14.93
N ILE A 352 2.01 4.02 -14.86
CA ILE A 352 2.23 4.88 -16.04
C ILE A 352 3.33 4.30 -16.94
N ASP A 353 4.46 3.88 -16.37
CA ASP A 353 5.58 3.28 -17.11
C ASP A 353 5.13 2.00 -17.84
N ARG A 354 4.33 1.15 -17.16
CA ARG A 354 3.77 -0.08 -17.72
C ARG A 354 2.77 0.20 -18.84
N TYR A 355 1.91 1.20 -18.69
CA TYR A 355 1.01 1.65 -19.75
C TYR A 355 1.79 2.14 -20.98
N GLY A 356 2.85 2.94 -20.77
CA GLY A 356 3.72 3.41 -21.84
C GLY A 356 4.44 2.28 -22.57
N ALA A 357 4.90 1.26 -21.83
CA ALA A 357 5.51 0.07 -22.42
C ALA A 357 4.50 -0.74 -23.25
N TRP A 358 3.29 -0.94 -22.73
CA TRP A 358 2.20 -1.61 -23.46
C TRP A 358 1.82 -0.84 -24.73
N THR A 359 1.72 0.48 -24.67
CA THR A 359 1.36 1.33 -25.83
C THR A 359 2.41 1.24 -26.94
N ARG A 360 3.70 1.12 -26.60
CA ARG A 360 4.76 0.91 -27.60
C ARG A 360 4.66 -0.44 -28.32
N LEU A 361 4.17 -1.47 -27.62
CA LEU A 361 3.94 -2.80 -28.19
C LEU A 361 2.61 -2.90 -28.95
N ASN A 362 1.68 -1.98 -28.68
CA ASN A 362 0.35 -1.95 -29.27
C ASN A 362 -0.04 -0.51 -29.69
N PRO A 363 0.64 0.06 -30.70
CA PRO A 363 0.45 1.47 -31.09
C PRO A 363 -0.96 1.76 -31.61
N ASP A 364 -1.59 0.79 -32.27
CA ASP A 364 -2.93 0.90 -32.87
C ASP A 364 -4.05 0.49 -31.90
N ALA A 365 -3.77 0.46 -30.59
CA ALA A 365 -4.75 0.08 -29.58
C ALA A 365 -5.99 0.98 -29.64
N THR A 366 -7.17 0.34 -29.70
CA THR A 366 -8.46 1.04 -29.65
C THR A 366 -8.65 1.75 -28.31
N THR A 367 -9.50 2.77 -28.28
CA THR A 367 -9.86 3.50 -27.05
C THR A 367 -10.42 2.55 -25.98
N HIS A 368 -11.20 1.55 -26.37
CA HIS A 368 -11.69 0.51 -25.47
C HIS A 368 -10.55 -0.28 -24.80
N ALA A 369 -9.56 -0.74 -25.58
CA ALA A 369 -8.41 -1.46 -25.07
C ALA A 369 -7.57 -0.59 -24.11
N LYS A 370 -7.37 0.69 -24.45
CA LYS A 370 -6.71 1.69 -23.60
C LYS A 370 -7.44 1.87 -22.26
N SER A 371 -8.77 1.98 -22.27
CA SER A 371 -9.57 2.06 -21.03
C SER A 371 -9.55 0.76 -20.22
N GLN A 372 -9.51 -0.40 -20.86
CA GLN A 372 -9.41 -1.67 -20.17
C GLN A 372 -8.08 -1.78 -19.41
N ILE A 373 -6.94 -1.55 -20.08
CA ILE A 373 -5.63 -1.66 -19.43
C ILE A 373 -5.48 -0.66 -18.28
N VAL A 374 -6.00 0.57 -18.39
CA VAL A 374 -5.97 1.55 -17.28
C VAL A 374 -6.73 1.04 -16.06
N ARG A 375 -7.90 0.41 -16.25
CA ARG A 375 -8.67 -0.21 -15.14
C ARG A 375 -7.94 -1.39 -14.52
N GLU A 376 -7.29 -2.22 -15.32
CA GLU A 376 -6.45 -3.31 -14.84
C GLU A 376 -5.27 -2.77 -14.01
N LEU A 377 -4.60 -1.71 -14.46
CA LEU A 377 -3.49 -1.07 -13.75
C LEU A 377 -3.93 -0.44 -12.42
N LEU A 378 -5.10 0.21 -12.37
CA LEU A 378 -5.67 0.73 -11.13
C LEU A 378 -5.80 -0.37 -10.06
N ARG A 379 -6.28 -1.55 -10.46
CA ARG A 379 -6.46 -2.72 -9.58
C ARG A 379 -5.13 -3.39 -9.24
N LEU A 380 -4.27 -3.64 -10.23
CA LEU A 380 -2.97 -4.30 -10.07
C LEU A 380 -2.06 -3.55 -9.09
N TYR A 381 -2.00 -2.23 -9.21
CA TYR A 381 -1.20 -1.36 -8.33
C TYR A 381 -1.96 -0.83 -7.12
N ARG A 382 -3.22 -1.25 -6.92
CA ARG A 382 -4.09 -0.87 -5.80
C ARG A 382 -4.14 0.64 -5.58
N LEU A 383 -4.30 1.40 -6.65
CA LEU A 383 -4.17 2.87 -6.61
C LEU A 383 -5.28 3.56 -5.81
N GLY A 384 -6.40 2.88 -5.55
CA GLY A 384 -7.50 3.39 -4.72
C GLY A 384 -7.06 3.86 -3.32
N ARG A 385 -6.03 3.24 -2.74
CA ARG A 385 -5.49 3.63 -1.43
C ARG A 385 -4.80 5.00 -1.40
N PHE A 386 -4.48 5.56 -2.57
CA PHE A 386 -3.87 6.89 -2.72
C PHE A 386 -4.92 7.97 -3.04
N GLY A 387 -6.20 7.62 -2.94
CA GLY A 387 -7.33 8.51 -3.16
C GLY A 387 -7.63 8.77 -4.64
N THR A 388 -8.70 9.50 -4.88
CA THR A 388 -9.23 9.79 -6.22
C THR A 388 -8.23 10.54 -7.10
N ILE A 389 -7.36 11.38 -6.52
CA ILE A 389 -6.34 12.12 -7.26
C ILE A 389 -5.36 11.23 -8.00
N ALA A 390 -4.97 10.07 -7.44
CA ALA A 390 -4.09 9.13 -8.11
C ALA A 390 -4.73 8.53 -9.36
N ARG A 391 -6.05 8.26 -9.32
CA ARG A 391 -6.83 7.80 -10.48
C ARG A 391 -6.84 8.87 -11.57
N TYR A 392 -7.17 10.11 -11.23
CA TYR A 392 -7.20 11.22 -12.20
C TYR A 392 -5.82 11.46 -12.82
N LYS A 393 -4.75 11.43 -12.00
CA LYS A 393 -3.39 11.56 -12.50
C LYS A 393 -3.00 10.40 -13.41
N LEU A 394 -3.39 9.16 -13.13
CA LEU A 394 -3.16 8.04 -14.03
C LEU A 394 -3.78 8.30 -15.41
N TYR A 395 -5.05 8.69 -15.48
CA TYR A 395 -5.71 8.97 -16.75
C TYR A 395 -5.05 10.13 -17.51
N ARG A 396 -4.69 11.21 -16.80
CA ARG A 396 -3.99 12.37 -17.35
C ARG A 396 -2.63 12.02 -17.96
N GLU A 397 -1.90 11.09 -17.35
CA GLU A 397 -0.56 10.67 -17.77
C GLU A 397 -0.56 9.44 -18.69
N THR A 398 -1.73 8.91 -19.04
CA THR A 398 -1.88 7.73 -19.91
C THR A 398 -2.74 8.04 -21.13
N ILE A 399 -4.04 7.78 -21.07
CA ILE A 399 -4.97 7.94 -22.22
C ILE A 399 -4.98 9.39 -22.71
N PHE A 400 -4.95 10.35 -21.78
CA PHE A 400 -4.98 11.78 -22.11
C PHE A 400 -3.57 12.40 -22.22
N ALA A 401 -2.48 11.62 -22.15
CA ALA A 401 -1.12 12.18 -22.16
C ALA A 401 -0.80 12.97 -23.44
N GLY A 402 -1.35 12.52 -24.58
CA GLY A 402 -1.19 13.14 -25.89
C GLY A 402 -2.40 13.96 -26.35
N ALA A 403 -3.33 14.30 -25.45
CA ALA A 403 -4.49 15.11 -25.81
C ALA A 403 -4.10 16.55 -26.17
N ALA A 404 -5.00 17.27 -26.86
CA ALA A 404 -4.75 18.65 -27.25
C ALA A 404 -4.65 19.58 -26.03
N PRO A 405 -3.89 20.69 -26.10
CA PRO A 405 -3.72 21.64 -24.98
C PRO A 405 -5.03 22.12 -24.36
N GLU A 406 -6.10 22.21 -25.16
CA GLU A 406 -7.46 22.58 -24.76
C GLU A 406 -8.07 21.58 -23.77
N VAL A 407 -7.65 20.31 -23.81
CA VAL A 407 -8.03 19.24 -22.88
C VAL A 407 -7.05 19.17 -21.71
N LEU A 408 -5.74 19.30 -21.97
CA LEU A 408 -4.72 19.20 -20.92
C LEU A 408 -4.85 20.32 -19.89
N ALA A 409 -5.08 21.56 -20.34
CA ALA A 409 -5.19 22.72 -19.46
C ALA A 409 -6.32 22.62 -18.40
N PRO A 410 -7.58 22.31 -18.74
CA PRO A 410 -8.62 22.09 -17.73
C PRO A 410 -8.35 20.87 -16.85
N PHE A 411 -7.74 19.80 -17.38
CA PHE A 411 -7.36 18.65 -16.58
C PHE A 411 -6.30 19.01 -15.51
N ASP A 412 -5.27 19.76 -15.89
CA ASP A 412 -4.20 20.16 -14.98
C ASP A 412 -4.72 21.14 -13.91
N ARG A 413 -5.67 22.02 -14.27
CA ARG A 413 -6.40 22.85 -13.30
C ARG A 413 -7.23 22.00 -12.32
N LEU A 414 -7.92 20.98 -12.81
CA LEU A 414 -8.69 20.05 -11.97
C LEU A 414 -7.78 19.34 -10.97
N LEU A 415 -6.63 18.80 -11.41
CA LEU A 415 -5.66 18.17 -10.52
C LEU A 415 -5.13 19.13 -9.45
N ALA A 416 -4.84 20.38 -9.82
CA ALA A 416 -4.42 21.41 -8.89
C ALA A 416 -5.52 21.77 -7.87
N ARG A 417 -6.79 21.82 -8.30
CA ARG A 417 -7.95 22.05 -7.42
C ARG A 417 -8.14 20.88 -6.45
N MET A 418 -8.03 19.64 -6.93
CA MET A 418 -8.10 18.42 -6.12
C MET A 418 -6.98 18.37 -5.07
N LEU A 419 -5.76 18.77 -5.44
CA LEU A 419 -4.64 18.83 -4.50
C LEU A 419 -4.89 19.84 -3.37
N LYS A 420 -5.48 21.00 -3.68
CA LYS A 420 -5.80 22.05 -2.70
C LYS A 420 -7.00 21.71 -1.83
N ASN A 421 -7.95 20.91 -2.32
CA ASN A 421 -9.21 20.59 -1.66
C ASN A 421 -9.45 19.06 -1.66
N PRO A 422 -8.66 18.29 -0.90
CA PRO A 422 -8.71 16.82 -0.93
C PRO A 422 -10.04 16.22 -0.46
N GLU A 423 -10.79 16.94 0.40
CA GLU A 423 -12.10 16.52 0.91
C GLU A 423 -13.25 16.79 -0.06
N GLU A 424 -13.02 17.66 -1.06
CA GLU A 424 -14.04 18.01 -2.05
C GLU A 424 -14.10 16.95 -3.16
N ARG A 425 -15.30 16.45 -3.48
CA ARG A 425 -15.47 15.49 -4.57
C ARG A 425 -15.20 16.17 -5.91
N PRO A 426 -14.43 15.54 -6.83
CA PRO A 426 -14.19 16.09 -8.17
C PRO A 426 -15.47 16.43 -8.94
N THR A 427 -16.55 15.68 -8.69
CA THR A 427 -17.88 15.88 -9.31
C THR A 427 -18.52 17.23 -8.96
N ARG A 428 -17.97 17.98 -8.00
CA ARG A 428 -18.43 19.32 -7.62
C ARG A 428 -17.50 20.44 -8.09
N MET A 429 -16.34 20.09 -8.64
CA MET A 429 -15.34 21.04 -9.11
C MET A 429 -15.69 21.51 -10.52
N VAL A 430 -15.78 22.82 -10.74
CA VAL A 430 -16.13 23.42 -12.05
C VAL A 430 -15.15 22.98 -13.13
N GLU A 431 -13.87 22.78 -12.77
CA GLU A 431 -12.82 22.29 -13.65
C GLU A 431 -13.13 20.91 -14.25
N LEU A 432 -13.94 20.08 -13.58
CA LEU A 432 -14.41 18.81 -14.15
C LEU A 432 -15.39 19.03 -15.31
N SER A 433 -16.25 20.04 -15.22
CA SER A 433 -17.15 20.41 -16.32
C SER A 433 -16.38 21.06 -17.46
N ASP A 434 -15.41 21.93 -17.17
CA ASP A 434 -14.53 22.52 -18.19
C ASP A 434 -13.80 21.41 -18.96
N LEU A 435 -13.30 20.40 -18.25
CA LEU A 435 -12.66 19.24 -18.86
C LEU A 435 -13.63 18.47 -19.76
N HIS A 436 -14.85 18.17 -19.30
CA HIS A 436 -15.86 17.49 -20.11
C HIS A 436 -16.20 18.28 -21.39
N GLN A 437 -16.35 19.61 -21.30
CA GLN A 437 -16.65 20.47 -22.43
C GLN A 437 -15.52 20.52 -23.47
N ALA A 438 -14.27 20.39 -23.03
CA ALA A 438 -13.12 20.33 -23.92
C ALA A 438 -13.06 19.03 -24.74
N LEU A 439 -13.77 17.97 -24.31
CA LEU A 439 -13.81 16.69 -25.03
C LEU A 439 -14.77 16.76 -26.23
N ALA A 440 -14.20 16.74 -27.43
CA ALA A 440 -14.95 16.78 -28.68
C ALA A 440 -15.42 15.39 -29.15
N ALA A 441 -14.57 14.37 -28.99
CA ALA A 441 -14.84 13.02 -29.46
C ALA A 441 -15.71 12.23 -28.47
N ASP A 442 -16.71 11.50 -28.97
CA ASP A 442 -17.59 10.67 -28.14
C ASP A 442 -16.83 9.52 -27.45
N GLU A 443 -15.75 9.03 -28.07
CA GLU A 443 -14.86 8.05 -27.45
C GLU A 443 -14.17 8.62 -26.21
N ASP A 444 -13.65 9.85 -26.27
CA ASP A 444 -12.99 10.50 -25.14
C ASP A 444 -13.99 10.79 -24.01
N ARG A 445 -15.25 11.13 -24.35
CA ARG A 445 -16.33 11.29 -23.37
C ARG A 445 -16.67 9.96 -22.68
N ALA A 446 -16.63 8.85 -23.42
CA ALA A 446 -16.81 7.52 -22.82
C ALA A 446 -15.66 7.17 -21.86
N VAL A 447 -14.40 7.46 -22.22
CA VAL A 447 -13.24 7.30 -21.33
C VAL A 447 -13.41 8.17 -20.08
N PHE A 448 -13.81 9.42 -20.25
CA PHE A 448 -14.06 10.36 -19.17
C PHE A 448 -15.17 9.85 -18.23
N GLY A 449 -16.26 9.28 -18.76
CA GLY A 449 -17.29 8.63 -17.96
C GLY A 449 -16.72 7.53 -17.05
N GLY A 450 -15.84 6.68 -17.59
CA GLY A 450 -15.15 5.64 -16.80
C GLY A 450 -14.11 6.18 -15.81
N LEU A 451 -13.52 7.35 -16.05
CA LEU A 451 -12.65 8.04 -15.09
C LEU A 451 -13.46 8.54 -13.88
N VAL A 452 -14.61 9.16 -14.13
CA VAL A 452 -15.46 9.72 -13.06
C VAL A 452 -16.20 8.59 -12.33
N PHE A 453 -16.71 7.58 -13.06
CA PHE A 453 -17.44 6.43 -12.52
C PHE A 453 -16.87 5.09 -13.03
N PRO A 454 -15.84 4.55 -12.35
CA PRO A 454 -15.15 3.34 -12.79
C PRO A 454 -16.04 2.09 -12.92
N GLU A 455 -17.10 2.04 -12.12
CA GLU A 455 -18.02 0.89 -12.02
C GLU A 455 -19.36 1.13 -12.74
N ALA A 456 -19.55 2.28 -13.39
CA ALA A 456 -20.78 2.56 -14.12
C ALA A 456 -20.93 1.64 -15.34
N ARG A 457 -22.14 1.07 -15.48
CA ARG A 457 -22.53 0.26 -16.65
C ARG A 457 -23.23 1.09 -17.73
N SER A 458 -23.60 2.33 -17.45
CA SER A 458 -24.32 3.24 -18.35
C SER A 458 -23.54 4.52 -18.65
N ALA A 459 -23.93 5.22 -19.72
CA ALA A 459 -23.33 6.48 -20.12
C ALA A 459 -23.58 7.57 -19.07
N VAL A 460 -22.52 8.30 -18.72
CA VAL A 460 -22.55 9.38 -17.73
C VAL A 460 -22.30 10.71 -18.43
N GLU A 461 -23.09 11.72 -18.08
CA GLU A 461 -23.06 13.05 -18.67
C GLU A 461 -22.80 14.09 -17.56
N VAL A 462 -21.85 15.00 -17.78
CA VAL A 462 -21.48 16.05 -16.81
C VAL A 462 -21.89 17.41 -17.35
N MET A 463 -22.70 18.14 -16.59
CA MET A 463 -23.16 19.48 -16.94
C MET A 463 -22.84 20.49 -15.82
N ALA A 464 -22.40 21.70 -16.17
CA ALA A 464 -22.37 22.82 -15.23
C ALA A 464 -23.68 23.61 -15.35
N LEU A 465 -24.33 23.86 -14.21
CA LEU A 465 -25.50 24.74 -14.10
C LEU A 465 -25.12 26.00 -13.32
N GLY A 466 -25.51 27.19 -13.80
CA GLY A 466 -25.31 28.48 -13.12
C GLY A 466 -24.51 29.53 -13.91
N GLU A 467 -24.66 30.81 -13.55
CA GLU A 467 -23.90 31.94 -14.11
C GLU A 467 -22.52 32.12 -13.43
N GLN A 468 -21.63 32.91 -14.05
CA GLN A 468 -20.25 33.10 -13.56
C GLN A 468 -20.24 33.61 -12.10
N GLY A 469 -19.79 32.75 -11.19
CA GLY A 469 -19.73 33.00 -9.75
C GLY A 469 -20.33 31.85 -8.92
N GLU A 470 -21.36 31.19 -9.44
CA GLU A 470 -22.10 30.10 -8.77
C GLU A 470 -22.29 28.88 -9.70
N LYS A 471 -21.30 28.57 -10.55
CA LYS A 471 -21.35 27.36 -11.37
C LYS A 471 -21.30 26.11 -10.50
N ARG A 472 -22.37 25.31 -10.52
CA ARG A 472 -22.48 24.04 -9.81
C ARG A 472 -22.42 22.90 -10.83
N VAL A 473 -21.48 21.98 -10.64
CA VAL A 473 -21.37 20.79 -11.49
C VAL A 473 -22.37 19.74 -11.06
N VAL A 474 -23.12 19.26 -12.03
CA VAL A 474 -24.18 18.27 -11.88
C VAL A 474 -23.83 17.10 -12.77
N VAL A 475 -23.56 15.98 -12.12
CA VAL A 475 -23.29 14.74 -12.83
C VAL A 475 -24.56 13.93 -12.91
N GLN A 476 -25.01 13.65 -14.14
CA GLN A 476 -26.19 12.86 -14.41
C GLN A 476 -25.85 11.55 -15.10
N SER A 477 -26.58 10.50 -14.76
CA SER A 477 -26.48 9.18 -15.38
C SER A 477 -27.85 8.79 -15.92
N ARG A 478 -27.86 7.97 -16.98
CA ARG A 478 -29.10 7.48 -17.57
C ARG A 478 -29.25 5.98 -17.34
N PHE A 479 -30.47 5.53 -17.09
CA PHE A 479 -30.82 4.11 -17.06
C PHE A 479 -32.20 3.91 -17.72
N GLU A 480 -32.48 2.69 -18.16
CA GLU A 480 -33.78 2.32 -18.70
C GLU A 480 -34.54 1.46 -17.69
N ASP A 481 -35.87 1.63 -17.62
CA ASP A 481 -36.72 0.72 -16.84
C ASP A 481 -36.93 -0.62 -17.57
N ALA A 482 -37.67 -1.54 -16.94
CA ALA A 482 -38.00 -2.84 -17.52
C ALA A 482 -38.81 -2.79 -18.83
N ARG A 483 -39.27 -1.60 -19.26
CA ARG A 483 -40.00 -1.35 -20.50
C ARG A 483 -39.16 -0.59 -21.53
N GLY A 484 -37.91 -0.26 -21.23
CA GLY A 484 -37.03 0.53 -22.10
C GLY A 484 -37.24 2.04 -22.01
N GLU A 485 -38.01 2.54 -21.04
CA GLU A 485 -38.19 3.99 -20.87
C GLU A 485 -36.98 4.61 -20.18
N PRO A 486 -36.41 5.71 -20.70
CA PRO A 486 -35.21 6.32 -20.15
C PRO A 486 -35.51 7.19 -18.92
N TYR A 487 -34.61 7.14 -17.95
CA TYR A 487 -34.63 7.95 -16.74
C TYR A 487 -33.25 8.57 -16.48
N THR A 488 -33.26 9.78 -15.94
CA THR A 488 -32.04 10.52 -15.57
C THR A 488 -31.90 10.57 -14.06
N VAL A 489 -30.70 10.26 -13.54
CA VAL A 489 -30.38 10.33 -12.10
C VAL A 489 -29.33 11.39 -11.83
N ARG A 490 -29.57 12.28 -10.86
CA ARG A 490 -28.61 13.29 -10.41
C ARG A 490 -28.86 13.77 -8.98
N GLU A 491 -27.91 14.53 -8.42
CA GLU A 491 -28.16 15.33 -7.21
C GLU A 491 -29.20 16.43 -7.53
N PRO A 492 -30.10 16.78 -6.58
CA PRO A 492 -31.00 17.91 -6.76
C PRO A 492 -30.21 19.22 -6.78
N VAL A 493 -30.64 20.13 -7.64
CA VAL A 493 -30.00 21.42 -7.92
C VAL A 493 -30.79 22.57 -7.31
N GLU A 494 -32.12 22.41 -7.23
CA GLU A 494 -33.03 23.42 -6.69
C GLU A 494 -33.74 22.91 -5.42
N PRO A 495 -34.06 23.82 -4.47
CA PRO A 495 -34.86 23.47 -3.30
C PRO A 495 -36.23 22.85 -3.64
N ALA A 496 -36.83 23.25 -4.76
CA ALA A 496 -38.12 22.72 -5.22
C ALA A 496 -38.07 21.21 -5.55
N GLU A 497 -36.92 20.73 -6.03
CA GLU A 497 -36.71 19.31 -6.32
C GLU A 497 -36.60 18.49 -5.02
N ILE A 498 -35.94 19.05 -4.00
CA ILE A 498 -35.88 18.45 -2.66
C ILE A 498 -37.29 18.39 -2.08
N GLY A 499 -38.08 19.46 -2.20
CA GLY A 499 -39.49 19.47 -1.74
C GLY A 499 -40.37 18.43 -2.45
N SER A 500 -40.16 18.23 -3.75
CA SER A 500 -40.86 17.21 -4.54
C SER A 500 -40.48 15.80 -4.09
N LEU A 501 -39.19 15.55 -3.84
CA LEU A 501 -38.72 14.27 -3.32
C LEU A 501 -39.23 14.00 -1.89
N ILE A 502 -39.22 15.00 -1.01
CA ILE A 502 -39.78 14.89 0.35
C ILE A 502 -41.26 14.52 0.29
N SER A 503 -42.02 15.13 -0.63
CA SER A 503 -43.43 14.79 -0.83
C SER A 503 -43.60 13.31 -1.21
N LEU A 504 -42.74 12.77 -2.07
CA LEU A 504 -42.73 11.34 -2.40
C LEU A 504 -42.37 10.47 -1.19
N ILE A 505 -41.37 10.86 -0.38
CA ILE A 505 -40.95 10.13 0.83
C ILE A 505 -42.11 10.02 1.83
N VAL A 506 -42.82 11.12 2.07
CA VAL A 506 -43.99 11.18 2.97
C VAL A 506 -45.12 10.30 2.43
N GLN A 507 -45.45 10.40 1.13
CA GLN A 507 -46.45 9.54 0.49
C GLN A 507 -46.04 8.05 0.49
N GLY A 508 -44.73 7.77 0.51
CA GLY A 508 -44.16 6.44 0.62
C GLY A 508 -44.28 5.80 2.01
N GLY A 509 -44.72 6.57 3.02
CA GLY A 509 -44.88 6.09 4.40
C GLY A 509 -43.57 5.98 5.17
N PHE A 510 -42.49 6.63 4.70
CA PHE A 510 -41.24 6.69 5.45
C PHE A 510 -41.40 7.67 6.63
N PRO A 511 -41.06 7.27 7.87
CA PRO A 511 -41.06 8.18 9.00
C PRO A 511 -39.83 9.07 8.87
N ASN A 512 -39.95 10.30 8.34
CA ASN A 512 -38.79 11.17 8.23
C ASN A 512 -38.93 12.49 8.98
N ILE A 513 -37.95 12.75 9.84
CA ILE A 513 -37.59 14.07 10.36
C ILE A 513 -36.45 14.52 9.44
N VAL A 514 -36.75 15.43 8.50
CA VAL A 514 -35.75 15.97 7.57
C VAL A 514 -34.60 16.56 8.38
N SER A 515 -33.38 16.06 8.17
CA SER A 515 -32.16 16.56 8.81
C SER A 515 -31.34 17.41 7.84
N GLN A 516 -30.57 18.37 8.37
CA GLN A 516 -29.62 19.15 7.55
C GLN A 516 -28.50 18.30 6.95
N ASN A 517 -28.26 17.10 7.50
CA ASN A 517 -27.22 16.18 7.01
C ASN A 517 -27.71 15.22 5.91
N ASP A 518 -29.00 15.25 5.58
CA ASP A 518 -29.57 14.37 4.57
C ASP A 518 -29.09 14.77 3.17
N ARG A 519 -28.66 13.77 2.41
CA ARG A 519 -28.26 13.90 1.00
C ARG A 519 -29.23 13.15 0.13
N TYR A 520 -29.38 13.62 -1.11
CA TYR A 520 -30.41 13.15 -2.01
C TYR A 520 -29.87 12.84 -3.41
N LEU A 521 -30.46 11.82 -4.05
CA LEU A 521 -30.41 11.60 -5.50
C LEU A 521 -31.85 11.55 -6.00
N ILE A 522 -32.13 12.19 -7.14
CA ILE A 522 -33.45 12.19 -7.76
C ILE A 522 -33.41 11.41 -9.08
N ALA A 523 -34.51 10.74 -9.40
CA ALA A 523 -34.78 10.11 -10.69
C ALA A 523 -35.84 10.91 -11.43
N ILE A 524 -35.52 11.30 -12.66
CA ILE A 524 -36.33 12.17 -13.51
C ILE A 524 -36.75 11.40 -14.77
N ASP A 525 -38.02 11.47 -15.14
CA ASP A 525 -38.54 10.86 -16.37
C ASP A 525 -38.31 11.74 -17.61
N GLY A 526 -38.63 11.24 -18.80
CA GLY A 526 -38.52 12.01 -20.06
C GLY A 526 -39.43 13.25 -20.16
N GLN A 527 -40.29 13.50 -19.17
CA GLN A 527 -41.13 14.70 -19.05
C GLN A 527 -40.60 15.66 -17.97
N GLU A 528 -39.35 15.48 -17.54
CA GLU A 528 -38.67 16.26 -16.49
C GLU A 528 -39.34 16.18 -15.11
N ARG A 529 -40.14 15.15 -14.84
CA ARG A 529 -40.79 14.97 -13.53
C ARG A 529 -39.95 14.09 -12.63
N ILE A 530 -39.87 14.48 -11.35
CA ILE A 530 -39.26 13.64 -10.31
C ILE A 530 -40.20 12.47 -10.01
N VAL A 531 -39.77 11.26 -10.39
CA VAL A 531 -40.54 10.02 -10.23
C VAL A 531 -39.96 9.11 -9.15
N GLY A 532 -38.84 9.47 -8.54
CA GLY A 532 -38.24 8.72 -7.44
C GLY A 532 -36.96 9.36 -6.94
N GLY A 533 -36.36 8.73 -5.94
CA GLY A 533 -35.08 9.17 -5.40
C GLY A 533 -34.57 8.33 -4.25
N VAL A 534 -33.37 8.67 -3.82
CA VAL A 534 -32.61 8.05 -2.73
C VAL A 534 -32.31 9.13 -1.72
N PHE A 535 -32.47 8.83 -0.43
CA PHE A 535 -32.05 9.70 0.67
C PHE A 535 -31.12 8.93 1.60
N TYR A 536 -30.01 9.57 1.96
CA TYR A 536 -28.87 8.92 2.61
C TYR A 536 -28.03 9.92 3.40
N LYS A 537 -27.16 9.40 4.28
CA LYS A 537 -26.18 10.16 5.05
C LYS A 537 -24.78 9.61 4.82
N ILE A 538 -23.78 10.45 5.02
CA ILE A 538 -22.39 10.02 5.14
C ILE A 538 -22.07 10.04 6.65
N GLU A 539 -21.97 8.85 7.24
CA GLU A 539 -21.71 8.70 8.69
C GLU A 539 -20.21 8.82 9.00
N ASP A 540 -19.38 8.34 8.08
CA ASP A 540 -17.92 8.34 8.15
C ASP A 540 -17.36 8.62 6.74
N PRO A 541 -16.15 9.21 6.59
CA PRO A 541 -15.49 9.37 5.30
C PRO A 541 -15.55 8.17 4.34
N LYS A 542 -15.62 6.93 4.85
CA LYS A 542 -15.70 5.70 4.05
C LYS A 542 -17.03 4.96 4.12
N VAL A 543 -18.02 5.47 4.86
CA VAL A 543 -19.28 4.77 5.14
C VAL A 543 -20.47 5.66 4.83
N ALA A 544 -21.34 5.17 3.94
CA ALA A 544 -22.61 5.81 3.64
C ALA A 544 -23.77 5.00 4.23
N HIS A 545 -24.70 5.67 4.91
CA HIS A 545 -25.93 5.08 5.39
C HIS A 545 -27.10 5.42 4.47
N LEU A 546 -27.71 4.41 3.87
CA LEU A 546 -28.91 4.54 3.05
C LEU A 546 -30.15 4.46 3.94
N ASP A 547 -30.80 5.62 4.14
CA ASP A 547 -32.06 5.69 4.89
C ASP A 547 -33.22 5.10 4.06
N GLY A 548 -33.25 5.32 2.73
CA GLY A 548 -34.22 4.65 1.86
C GLY A 548 -34.26 5.06 0.39
N ILE A 549 -35.08 4.32 -0.35
CA ILE A 549 -35.37 4.54 -1.78
C ILE A 549 -36.89 4.67 -1.95
N VAL A 550 -37.31 5.75 -2.61
CA VAL A 550 -38.71 6.02 -2.90
C VAL A 550 -38.95 6.14 -4.39
N VAL A 551 -40.09 5.63 -4.85
CA VAL A 551 -40.55 5.75 -6.24
C VAL A 551 -42.05 6.05 -6.28
N ALA A 552 -42.45 6.90 -7.21
CA ALA A 552 -43.84 7.29 -7.42
C ALA A 552 -44.70 6.06 -7.75
N PRO A 553 -45.98 6.02 -7.29
CA PRO A 553 -46.87 4.89 -7.53
C PRO A 553 -47.02 4.51 -9.02
N SER A 554 -47.01 5.50 -9.91
CA SER A 554 -47.15 5.35 -11.36
C SER A 554 -46.04 4.53 -12.03
N VAL A 555 -44.87 4.42 -11.39
CA VAL A 555 -43.67 3.76 -11.92
C VAL A 555 -43.19 2.59 -11.06
N ARG A 556 -43.98 2.16 -10.07
CA ARG A 556 -43.68 0.98 -9.25
C ARG A 556 -43.63 -0.29 -10.10
N ARG A 557 -42.82 -1.26 -9.66
CA ARG A 557 -42.59 -2.57 -10.32
C ARG A 557 -41.97 -2.49 -11.73
N ARG A 558 -41.43 -1.34 -12.12
CA ARG A 558 -40.68 -1.19 -13.38
C ARG A 558 -39.15 -1.38 -13.23
N GLY A 559 -38.68 -1.79 -12.04
CA GLY A 559 -37.25 -1.98 -11.78
C GLY A 559 -36.49 -0.73 -11.32
N ILE A 560 -37.13 0.44 -11.30
CA ILE A 560 -36.53 1.74 -10.97
C ILE A 560 -35.84 1.75 -9.59
N SER A 561 -36.45 1.19 -8.54
CA SER A 561 -35.82 1.16 -7.21
C SER A 561 -34.52 0.37 -7.20
N GLY A 562 -34.43 -0.69 -8.02
CA GLY A 562 -33.19 -1.46 -8.17
C GLY A 562 -32.14 -0.68 -8.93
N ALA A 563 -32.51 0.00 -10.02
CA ALA A 563 -31.61 0.84 -10.79
C ALA A 563 -31.06 2.01 -9.95
N LEU A 564 -31.92 2.67 -9.16
CA LEU A 564 -31.52 3.72 -8.22
C LEU A 564 -30.55 3.21 -7.15
N LEU A 565 -30.74 1.99 -6.64
CA LEU A 565 -29.81 1.41 -5.67
C LEU A 565 -28.43 1.17 -6.28
N GLU A 566 -28.36 0.57 -7.47
CA GLU A 566 -27.07 0.32 -8.14
C GLU A 566 -26.38 1.61 -8.53
N GLU A 567 -27.14 2.61 -9.00
CA GLU A 567 -26.62 3.94 -9.31
C GLU A 567 -26.07 4.64 -8.06
N PHE A 568 -26.80 4.57 -6.95
CA PHE A 568 -26.33 5.07 -5.66
C PHE A 568 -25.02 4.40 -5.25
N CYS A 569 -24.95 3.07 -5.26
CA CYS A 569 -23.73 2.33 -4.92
C CYS A 569 -22.56 2.69 -5.84
N THR A 570 -22.81 2.86 -7.15
CA THR A 570 -21.81 3.26 -8.14
C THR A 570 -21.25 4.65 -7.83
N ARG A 571 -22.12 5.62 -7.50
CA ARG A 571 -21.71 6.98 -7.11
C ARG A 571 -20.95 7.01 -5.79
N MET A 572 -21.36 6.18 -4.83
CA MET A 572 -20.66 6.06 -3.55
C MET A 572 -19.24 5.50 -3.76
N ALA A 573 -19.09 4.43 -4.54
CA ALA A 573 -17.78 3.87 -4.88
C ALA A 573 -16.89 4.88 -5.63
N ALA A 574 -17.45 5.57 -6.62
CA ALA A 574 -16.75 6.61 -7.39
C ALA A 574 -16.22 7.76 -6.50
N GLY A 575 -16.97 8.07 -5.42
CA GLY A 575 -16.64 9.07 -4.41
C GLY A 575 -15.74 8.57 -3.26
N GLY A 576 -15.27 7.32 -3.30
CA GLY A 576 -14.35 6.76 -2.30
C GLY A 576 -15.00 6.09 -1.09
N ILE A 577 -16.32 5.85 -1.09
CA ILE A 577 -17.01 5.10 -0.04
C ILE A 577 -16.77 3.61 -0.25
N GLU A 578 -16.40 2.91 0.83
CA GLU A 578 -16.11 1.47 0.85
C GLU A 578 -17.31 0.65 1.30
N VAL A 579 -18.16 1.23 2.15
CA VAL A 579 -19.24 0.52 2.82
C VAL A 579 -20.56 1.28 2.69
N VAL A 580 -21.60 0.60 2.24
CA VAL A 580 -22.97 1.09 2.30
C VAL A 580 -23.74 0.29 3.34
N THR A 581 -24.28 0.97 4.35
CA THR A 581 -25.17 0.38 5.36
C THR A 581 -26.60 0.81 5.10
N THR A 582 -27.56 0.00 5.52
CA THR A 582 -28.98 0.38 5.53
C THR A 582 -29.70 -0.33 6.68
N HIS A 583 -30.87 0.16 7.03
CA HIS A 583 -31.75 -0.44 8.03
C HIS A 583 -32.20 -1.86 7.63
N PHE A 584 -32.73 -2.62 8.58
CA PHE A 584 -33.20 -3.99 8.35
C PHE A 584 -34.59 -4.09 7.67
N PHE A 585 -35.14 -2.97 7.18
CA PHE A 585 -36.41 -2.97 6.45
C PHE A 585 -36.24 -3.50 5.02
N ALA A 586 -37.32 -4.02 4.41
CA ALA A 586 -37.30 -4.56 3.03
C ALA A 586 -36.15 -5.55 2.75
N ARG A 587 -35.76 -6.35 3.75
CA ARG A 587 -34.61 -7.26 3.72
C ARG A 587 -34.44 -8.04 2.42
N HIS A 588 -35.51 -8.65 1.91
CA HIS A 588 -35.47 -9.44 0.68
C HIS A 588 -35.01 -8.63 -0.55
N PHE A 589 -35.38 -7.35 -0.65
CA PHE A 589 -34.99 -6.47 -1.75
C PHE A 589 -33.48 -6.19 -1.74
N TYR A 590 -32.92 -5.88 -0.56
CA TYR A 590 -31.50 -5.56 -0.39
C TYR A 590 -30.62 -6.81 -0.46
N LEU A 591 -31.03 -7.93 0.14
CA LEU A 591 -30.29 -9.20 0.06
C LEU A 591 -30.12 -9.67 -1.38
N ALA A 592 -31.16 -9.52 -2.20
CA ALA A 592 -31.10 -9.86 -3.63
C ALA A 592 -30.12 -8.96 -4.43
N ARG A 593 -29.61 -7.88 -3.84
CA ARG A 593 -28.71 -6.88 -4.45
C ARG A 593 -27.39 -6.75 -3.70
N GLY A 594 -26.92 -7.87 -3.13
CA GLY A 594 -25.58 -8.00 -2.57
C GLY A 594 -25.40 -7.45 -1.14
N PHE A 595 -26.48 -6.99 -0.49
CA PHE A 595 -26.41 -6.69 0.94
C PHE A 595 -26.46 -7.99 1.75
N HIS A 596 -25.83 -8.00 2.91
CA HIS A 596 -25.84 -9.12 3.86
C HIS A 596 -25.74 -8.63 5.31
N VAL A 597 -25.89 -9.54 6.26
CA VAL A 597 -25.69 -9.26 7.69
C VAL A 597 -24.21 -9.42 8.00
N ASP A 598 -23.63 -8.50 8.74
CA ASP A 598 -22.23 -8.53 9.15
C ASP A 598 -22.11 -8.35 10.68
N LYS A 599 -21.04 -8.87 11.28
CA LYS A 599 -20.84 -8.84 12.73
C LYS A 599 -20.48 -7.45 13.27
N ALA A 600 -19.94 -6.57 12.43
CA ALA A 600 -19.51 -5.23 12.81
C ALA A 600 -20.63 -4.18 12.68
N TRP A 601 -21.76 -4.51 12.05
CA TRP A 601 -22.81 -3.55 11.70
C TRP A 601 -24.19 -3.98 12.20
N GLY A 602 -24.96 -3.06 12.79
CA GLY A 602 -26.30 -3.34 13.31
C GLY A 602 -27.40 -3.50 12.24
N GLY A 603 -27.07 -3.34 10.95
CA GLY A 603 -28.01 -3.34 9.82
C GLY A 603 -27.61 -4.28 8.68
N LEU A 604 -28.13 -4.02 7.49
CA LEU A 604 -27.67 -4.68 6.27
C LEU A 604 -26.50 -3.89 5.68
N VAL A 605 -25.48 -4.58 5.20
CA VAL A 605 -24.27 -3.97 4.64
C VAL A 605 -23.95 -4.51 3.25
N ARG A 606 -23.45 -3.64 2.37
CA ARG A 606 -22.82 -3.98 1.10
C ARG A 606 -21.44 -3.34 1.04
N PHE A 607 -20.41 -4.17 0.89
CA PHE A 607 -19.06 -3.72 0.61
C PHE A 607 -18.94 -3.37 -0.88
N LEU A 608 -18.45 -2.17 -1.17
CA LEU A 608 -18.19 -1.70 -2.51
C LEU A 608 -16.74 -2.05 -2.84
N ASN A 609 -16.52 -2.97 -3.79
CA ASN A 609 -15.16 -3.35 -4.20
C ASN A 609 -14.46 -2.12 -4.82
N ILE A 610 -13.30 -1.74 -4.27
CA ILE A 610 -12.39 -0.73 -4.84
C ILE A 610 -11.33 -1.41 -5.72
#